data_AF-A0A2G4FM63-F1
#
_entry.id   AF-A0A2G4FM63-F1
#
_cell.length_a   1.000
_cell.length_b   1.000
_cell.length_c   1.000
_cell.angle_alpha   90.00
_cell.angle_beta   90.00
_cell.angle_gamma   90.00
#
_symmetry.space_group_name_H-M   'P 1'
#
loop_
_entity.id
_entity.type
_entity.pdbx_description
1 polymer ?
#
loop_
_entity_poly.entity_id
_entity_poly.type
_entity_poly.pdbx_seq_one_letter_code
_entity_poly.pdbx_strand_id
1 'polypeptide(L)'
;MLIIKSFALSILVLLCTSCGENKPKLVKVSGKISFKSKPLTAGSIYFHPASTNSFTNDNPSSLLQEDGSFNMKTFPYGDGVSPGDYKITLAP
;
A
#
# COMPACT_ATOMS: atom_id res chain seq x y z
N MET A 1 26.53 -13.39 47.38
CA MET A 1 26.81 -13.26 45.93
C MET A 1 25.95 -14.25 45.13
N LEU A 2 24.63 -14.25 45.29
CA LEU A 2 23.71 -15.14 44.55
C LEU A 2 22.38 -14.48 44.16
N ILE A 3 22.16 -13.22 44.56
CA ILE A 3 20.93 -12.46 44.24
C ILE A 3 21.14 -11.56 43.00
N ILE A 4 22.40 -11.23 42.68
CA ILE A 4 22.76 -10.30 41.60
C ILE A 4 22.74 -10.99 40.21
N LYS A 5 22.82 -12.32 40.16
CA LYS A 5 22.79 -13.08 38.88
C LYS A 5 21.39 -13.29 38.30
N SER A 6 20.34 -13.15 39.12
CA SER A 6 18.96 -13.39 38.66
C SER A 6 18.29 -12.16 38.04
N PHE A 7 18.82 -10.96 38.25
CA PHE A 7 18.22 -9.73 37.72
C PHE A 7 18.63 -9.45 36.26
N ALA A 8 19.82 -9.91 35.85
CA ALA A 8 20.34 -9.68 34.50
C ALA A 8 19.64 -10.51 33.41
N LEU A 9 18.94 -11.60 33.78
CA LEU A 9 18.27 -12.48 32.81
C LEU A 9 16.82 -12.06 32.49
N SER A 10 16.23 -11.19 33.31
CA SER A 10 14.82 -10.76 33.15
C SER A 10 14.65 -9.59 32.16
N ILE A 11 15.71 -8.81 31.92
CA ILE A 11 15.63 -7.61 31.07
C ILE A 11 15.77 -7.89 29.56
N LEU A 12 16.26 -9.08 29.18
CA LEU A 12 16.48 -9.44 27.78
C LEU A 12 15.19 -9.88 27.05
N VAL A 13 14.12 -10.19 27.78
CA VAL A 13 12.84 -10.69 27.22
C VAL A 13 11.91 -9.56 26.75
N LEU A 14 12.18 -8.30 27.11
CA LEU A 14 11.32 -7.16 26.79
C LEU A 14 11.60 -6.51 25.41
N LEU A 15 12.61 -6.99 24.67
CA LEU A 15 12.95 -6.45 23.34
C LEU A 15 12.20 -7.13 22.18
N CYS A 16 11.34 -8.11 22.47
CA CYS A 16 10.52 -8.78 21.45
C CYS A 16 9.10 -8.19 21.36
N THR A 17 8.92 -6.88 21.53
CA THR A 17 7.67 -6.23 21.09
C THR A 17 7.71 -6.16 19.58
N SER A 18 7.13 -7.19 18.96
CA SER A 18 6.92 -7.31 17.52
C SER A 18 6.40 -6.00 16.95
N CYS A 19 7.21 -5.35 16.11
CA CYS A 19 6.76 -4.30 15.21
C CYS A 19 5.90 -4.99 14.14
N GLY A 20 4.63 -5.24 14.48
CA GLY A 20 3.65 -5.71 13.51
C GLY A 20 3.34 -4.55 12.57
N GLU A 21 4.00 -4.52 11.41
CA GLU A 21 3.57 -3.62 10.33
C GLU A 21 2.08 -3.83 10.11
N ASN A 22 1.30 -2.75 10.24
CA ASN A 22 -0.13 -2.78 10.03
C ASN A 22 -0.40 -2.90 8.52
N LYS A 23 -0.29 -4.13 8.01
CA LYS A 23 -0.45 -4.44 6.58
C LYS A 23 -1.91 -4.26 6.19
N PRO A 24 -2.22 -3.50 5.12
CA PRO A 24 -3.59 -3.34 4.66
C PRO A 24 -4.11 -4.65 4.05
N LYS A 25 -5.43 -4.86 4.15
CA LYS A 25 -6.11 -5.84 3.30
C LYS A 25 -6.23 -5.26 1.90
N LEU A 26 -5.65 -5.91 0.91
CA LEU A 26 -5.72 -5.47 -0.49
C LEU A 26 -6.79 -6.23 -1.27
N VAL A 27 -7.52 -5.52 -2.11
CA VAL A 27 -8.41 -6.08 -3.13
C VAL A 27 -7.87 -5.75 -4.51
N LYS A 28 -7.97 -6.70 -5.45
CA LYS A 28 -7.50 -6.49 -6.83
C LYS A 28 -8.33 -5.41 -7.51
N VAL A 29 -7.66 -4.44 -8.13
CA VAL A 29 -8.28 -3.37 -8.91
C VAL A 29 -7.56 -3.27 -10.24
N SER A 30 -8.31 -3.38 -11.32
CA SER A 30 -7.83 -3.20 -12.69
C SER A 30 -8.89 -2.49 -13.51
N GLY A 31 -8.50 -1.91 -14.64
CA GLY A 31 -9.41 -1.17 -15.50
C GLY A 31 -8.76 -0.73 -16.79
N LYS A 32 -9.49 0.10 -17.56
CA LYS A 32 -9.01 0.73 -18.78
C LYS A 32 -9.35 2.21 -18.78
N ILE A 33 -8.45 3.02 -19.35
CA ILE A 33 -8.61 4.47 -19.46
C ILE A 33 -8.65 4.85 -20.93
N SER A 34 -9.61 5.70 -21.29
CA SER A 34 -9.72 6.26 -22.63
C SER A 34 -9.93 7.77 -22.60
N PHE A 35 -9.43 8.44 -23.63
CA PHE A 35 -9.64 9.86 -23.88
C PHE A 35 -10.05 10.05 -25.34
N LYS A 36 -11.17 10.74 -25.58
CA LYS A 36 -11.75 10.91 -26.92
C LYS A 36 -11.92 9.57 -27.67
N SER A 37 -12.44 8.56 -26.97
CA SER A 37 -12.66 7.20 -27.47
C SER A 37 -11.40 6.46 -27.91
N LYS A 38 -10.21 6.94 -27.55
CA LYS A 38 -8.92 6.27 -27.78
C LYS A 38 -8.29 5.86 -26.46
N PRO A 39 -7.61 4.71 -26.38
CA PRO A 39 -6.87 4.34 -25.18
C PRO A 39 -5.82 5.39 -24.81
N LEU A 40 -5.64 5.66 -23.51
CA LEU A 40 -4.51 6.44 -23.04
C LEU A 40 -3.30 5.50 -22.91
N THR A 41 -2.39 5.56 -23.88
CA THR A 41 -1.40 4.49 -24.13
C THR A 41 -0.14 4.56 -23.27
N ALA A 42 0.00 5.60 -22.45
CA ALA A 42 1.18 5.85 -21.63
C ALA A 42 0.83 6.73 -20.43
N GLY A 43 1.73 6.76 -19.46
CA GLY A 43 1.62 7.54 -18.23
C GLY A 43 1.36 6.67 -17.00
N SER A 44 1.25 7.34 -15.86
CA SER A 44 1.03 6.74 -14.55
C SER A 44 -0.35 7.10 -14.01
N ILE A 45 -0.99 6.15 -13.33
CA ILE A 45 -2.20 6.38 -12.55
C ILE A 45 -1.89 6.25 -11.06
N TYR A 46 -2.43 7.17 -10.25
CA TYR A 46 -2.28 7.19 -8.80
C TYR A 46 -3.63 7.27 -8.11
N PHE A 47 -3.79 6.51 -7.03
CA PHE A 47 -4.96 6.52 -6.17
C PHE A 47 -4.58 7.20 -4.85
N HIS A 48 -5.21 8.34 -4.56
CA HIS A 48 -5.00 9.10 -3.33
C HIS A 48 -6.14 8.80 -2.34
N PRO A 49 -5.87 8.12 -1.21
CA PRO A 49 -6.92 7.73 -0.28
C PRO A 49 -7.56 8.97 0.34
N ALA A 50 -8.89 8.92 0.51
CA ALA A 50 -9.59 9.88 1.36
C ALA A 50 -9.14 9.72 2.81
N SER A 51 -9.13 10.82 3.58
CA SER A 51 -8.76 10.80 5.01
C SER A 51 -9.71 9.96 5.87
N THR A 52 -10.88 9.59 5.34
CA THR A 52 -11.88 8.71 5.98
C THR A 52 -11.60 7.22 5.79
N ASN A 53 -10.63 6.84 4.95
CA ASN A 53 -10.29 5.44 4.73
C ASN A 53 -9.62 4.84 5.97
N SER A 54 -9.84 3.54 6.20
CA SER A 54 -9.15 2.81 7.28
C SER A 54 -7.64 2.71 7.07
N PHE A 55 -7.16 2.92 5.84
CA PHE A 55 -5.75 2.89 5.48
C PHE A 55 -5.44 4.03 4.51
N THR A 56 -4.55 4.93 4.93
CA THR A 56 -4.18 6.15 4.19
C THR A 56 -2.67 6.30 3.99
N ASN A 57 -1.88 5.31 4.41
CA ASN A 57 -0.42 5.44 4.51
C ASN A 57 0.32 5.29 3.17
N ASP A 58 -0.37 4.87 2.11
CA ASP A 58 0.22 4.67 0.80
C ASP A 58 -0.69 5.16 -0.33
N ASN A 59 -0.08 5.43 -1.47
CA ASN A 59 -0.76 5.81 -2.72
C ASN A 59 -0.53 4.69 -3.74
N PRO A 60 -1.51 3.77 -3.93
CA PRO A 60 -1.41 2.75 -4.95
C PRO A 60 -1.20 3.39 -6.33
N SER A 61 -0.42 2.73 -7.18
CA SER A 61 -0.10 3.23 -8.52
C SER A 61 0.01 2.11 -9.56
N SER A 62 -0.02 2.50 -10.83
CA SER A 62 0.22 1.63 -11.98
C SER A 62 0.72 2.43 -13.18
N LEU A 63 1.45 1.76 -14.08
CA LEU A 63 1.73 2.28 -15.42
C LEU A 63 0.64 1.83 -16.37
N LEU A 64 0.17 2.75 -17.21
CA LEU A 64 -0.77 2.43 -18.27
C LEU A 64 -0.08 1.61 -19.37
N GLN A 65 -0.80 0.61 -19.87
CA GLN A 65 -0.38 -0.19 -21.01
C GLN A 65 -0.80 0.47 -22.32
N GLU A 66 -0.25 0.00 -23.44
CA GLU A 66 -0.57 0.53 -24.78
C GLU A 66 -2.07 0.42 -25.14
N ASP A 67 -2.79 -0.53 -24.54
CA ASP A 67 -4.24 -0.69 -24.70
C ASP A 67 -5.07 0.12 -23.68
N GLY A 68 -4.41 0.99 -22.91
CA GLY A 68 -4.98 1.83 -21.86
C GLY A 68 -5.32 1.09 -20.57
N SER A 69 -4.97 -0.20 -20.45
CA SER A 69 -5.22 -0.97 -19.23
C SER A 69 -4.26 -0.63 -18.09
N PHE A 70 -4.70 -0.90 -16.86
CA PHE A 70 -3.87 -0.83 -15.66
C PHE A 70 -4.21 -1.97 -14.70
N ASN A 71 -3.23 -2.34 -13.89
CA ASN A 71 -3.39 -3.22 -12.73
C ASN A 71 -2.76 -2.54 -11.51
N MET A 72 -3.57 -2.20 -10.52
CA MET A 72 -3.10 -1.43 -9.37
C MET A 72 -2.21 -2.25 -8.44
N LYS A 73 -1.16 -1.61 -7.95
CA LYS A 73 -0.25 -2.15 -6.94
C LYS A 73 -0.10 -1.13 -5.82
N THR A 74 0.01 -1.63 -4.58
CA THR A 74 0.36 -0.84 -3.40
C THR A 74 1.74 -1.28 -2.93
N PHE A 75 2.75 -0.44 -3.10
CA PHE A 75 4.08 -0.71 -2.53
C PHE A 75 4.07 -0.45 -1.01
N PRO A 76 4.75 -1.25 -0.18
CA PRO A 76 5.48 -2.49 -0.51
C PRO A 76 4.60 -3.76 -0.46
N TYR A 77 3.28 -3.63 -0.24
CA TYR A 77 2.42 -4.76 0.11
C TYR A 77 2.00 -5.68 -1.07
N GLY A 78 2.04 -5.21 -2.32
CA GLY A 78 1.79 -6.02 -3.51
C GLY A 78 0.59 -5.59 -4.34
N ASP A 79 -0.10 -6.56 -4.95
CA ASP A 79 -1.19 -6.30 -5.89
C ASP A 79 -2.48 -5.87 -5.18
N GLY A 80 -3.13 -4.85 -5.74
CA GLY A 80 -4.40 -4.33 -5.26
C GLY A 80 -4.29 -3.06 -4.46
N VAL A 81 -5.42 -2.69 -3.87
CA VAL A 81 -5.67 -1.43 -3.15
C VAL A 81 -6.45 -1.74 -1.87
N SER A 82 -6.23 -1.00 -0.79
CA SER A 82 -7.11 -1.09 0.37
C SER A 82 -8.53 -0.63 0.00
N PRO A 83 -9.61 -1.27 0.48
CA PRO A 83 -10.96 -0.76 0.29
C PRO A 83 -11.12 0.66 0.85
N GLY A 84 -11.84 1.53 0.13
CA GLY A 84 -12.14 2.89 0.53
C GLY A 84 -12.39 3.83 -0.65
N ASP A 85 -12.48 5.13 -0.37
CA ASP A 85 -12.69 6.18 -1.35
C ASP A 85 -11.36 6.79 -1.79
N TYR A 86 -11.23 7.12 -3.08
CA TYR A 86 -9.99 7.59 -3.67
C TYR A 86 -10.21 8.76 -4.63
N LYS A 87 -9.30 9.74 -4.61
CA LYS A 87 -9.11 10.68 -5.71
C LYS A 87 -8.07 10.10 -6.68
N ILE A 88 -8.33 10.20 -7.97
CA ILE A 88 -7.47 9.60 -9.01
C ILE A 88 -6.74 10.69 -9.77
N THR A 89 -5.44 10.51 -9.98
CA THR A 89 -4.58 11.39 -10.79
C THR A 89 -3.95 10.60 -11.94
N LEU A 90 -3.84 11.24 -13.09
CA LEU A 90 -3.06 10.77 -14.23
C LEU A 90 -1.86 11.69 -14.45
N ALA A 91 -0.68 11.11 -14.65
CA ALA A 91 0.56 11.83 -14.91
C ALA A 91 1.25 11.30 -16.18
N PRO A 92 1.89 12.16 -16.99
CA PRO A 92 2.69 11.74 -18.15
C PRO A 92 3.86 10.82 -17.78
#